data_AF-A0A7S2UB19-F1
#
_entry.id   AF-A0A7S2UB19-F1
#
_cell.length_a   1.000
_cell.length_b   1.000
_cell.length_c   1.000
_cell.angle_alpha   90.00
_cell.angle_beta   90.00
_cell.angle_gamma   90.00
#
_symmetry.space_group_name_H-M   'P 1'
#
loop_
_entity.id
_entity.type
_entity.pdbx_description
1 polymer ?
#
loop_
_entity_poly.entity_id
_entity_poly.type
_entity_poly.pdbx_seq_one_letter_code
_entity_poly.pdbx_strand_id
1 'polypeptide(L)'
;GKVAKACALLEPDRVSGLVVLDIAPVRYCPTQDKSWKSVQDIIQAMTRISLQVTNESTDGDSGDDDDGDVPHPVTTSKTKRMVDLELRSVVEDPAVRAFVLTNLETVTVATTNHEDHTTNDSSNKTTKIPILRWKIPVEVIAQQLDTLAGFDLPSFSSSSSTNTPSYPGDAFFIHGGQSRFVRHSHMDTIAHF
;
A
#
# COMPACT_ATOMS: atom_id res chain seq x y z
N GLY A 1 3.09 12.80 9.30
CA GLY A 1 3.47 14.20 9.50
C GLY A 1 2.92 15.17 8.46
N LYS A 2 3.08 14.95 7.14
CA LYS A 2 2.50 15.86 6.12
C LYS A 2 0.99 16.08 6.27
N VAL A 3 0.22 15.02 6.47
CA VAL A 3 -1.23 15.13 6.74
C VAL A 3 -1.52 16.00 7.98
N ALA A 4 -0.80 15.79 9.08
CA ALA A 4 -0.97 16.58 10.30
C ALA A 4 -0.65 18.07 10.09
N LYS A 5 0.42 18.37 9.34
CA LYS A 5 0.78 19.74 8.93
C LYS A 5 -0.31 20.39 8.08
N ALA A 6 -0.89 19.63 7.14
CA ALA A 6 -2.01 20.12 6.34
C ALA A 6 -3.22 20.45 7.21
N CYS A 7 -3.58 19.59 8.17
CA CYS A 7 -4.66 19.87 9.11
C CYS A 7 -4.39 21.14 9.93
N ALA A 8 -3.16 21.33 10.42
CA ALA A 8 -2.76 22.51 11.18
C ALA A 8 -2.86 23.80 10.36
N LEU A 9 -2.47 23.76 9.08
CA LEU A 9 -2.60 24.92 8.19
C LEU A 9 -4.05 25.23 7.78
N LEU A 10 -4.85 24.20 7.54
CA LEU A 10 -6.23 24.38 7.06
C LEU A 10 -7.20 24.75 8.19
N GLU A 11 -6.95 24.26 9.40
CA GLU A 11 -7.84 24.40 10.55
C GLU A 11 -7.04 24.77 11.82
N PRO A 12 -6.30 25.89 11.83
CA PRO A 12 -5.36 26.21 12.89
C PRO A 12 -6.01 26.32 14.28
N ASP A 13 -7.22 26.89 14.36
CA ASP A 13 -7.96 27.06 15.62
C ASP A 13 -8.38 25.71 16.26
N ARG A 14 -8.29 24.61 15.50
CA ARG A 14 -8.64 23.26 15.95
C ARG A 14 -7.41 22.45 16.37
N VAL A 15 -6.21 22.98 16.18
CA VAL A 15 -4.96 22.31 16.52
C VAL A 15 -4.31 23.08 17.67
N SER A 16 -4.24 22.46 18.85
CA SER A 16 -3.62 23.10 20.03
C SER A 16 -2.09 23.14 19.96
N GLY A 17 -1.49 22.28 19.14
CA GLY A 17 -0.05 22.13 18.98
C GLY A 17 0.27 20.97 18.05
N LEU A 18 1.42 21.03 17.40
CA LEU A 18 1.81 20.09 16.36
C LEU A 18 3.17 19.47 16.66
N VAL A 19 3.24 18.14 16.70
CA VAL A 19 4.51 17.41 16.74
C VAL A 19 4.71 16.66 15.42
N VAL A 20 5.83 16.91 14.74
CA VAL A 20 6.15 16.30 13.45
C VAL A 20 7.41 15.46 13.57
N LEU A 21 7.26 14.16 13.34
CA LEU A 21 8.35 13.19 13.37
C LEU A 21 8.87 12.91 11.96
N ASP A 22 10.16 13.15 11.76
CA ASP A 22 11.01 12.72 10.65
C ASP A 22 10.44 12.97 9.24
N ILE A 23 9.77 14.12 9.03
CA ILE A 23 9.19 14.47 7.73
C ILE A 23 9.09 15.99 7.50
N ALA A 24 9.64 16.46 6.38
CA ALA A 24 9.67 17.88 6.02
C ALA A 24 8.44 18.29 5.18
N PRO A 25 8.02 19.57 5.18
CA PRO A 25 6.90 20.07 4.36
C PRO A 25 7.38 20.42 2.94
N VAL A 26 8.04 19.46 2.29
CA VAL A 26 8.66 19.63 0.97
C VAL A 26 8.17 18.54 0.02
N ARG A 27 8.38 18.73 -1.27
CA ARG A 27 8.20 17.67 -2.26
C ARG A 27 9.39 16.72 -2.27
N TYR A 28 9.13 15.42 -2.32
CA TYR A 28 10.14 14.40 -2.55
C TYR A 28 10.15 14.00 -4.02
N CYS A 29 11.29 14.15 -4.68
CA CYS A 29 11.49 13.87 -6.10
C CYS A 29 12.10 12.47 -6.26
N PRO A 30 11.43 11.50 -6.91
CA PRO A 30 11.94 10.13 -7.07
C PRO A 30 13.34 10.00 -7.66
N THR A 31 13.74 10.95 -8.52
CA THR A 31 15.05 11.00 -9.16
C THR A 31 16.17 11.47 -8.24
N GLN A 32 15.84 12.19 -7.15
CA GLN A 32 16.79 12.79 -6.22
C GLN A 32 16.69 12.20 -4.79
N ASP A 33 15.55 11.60 -4.46
CA ASP A 33 15.21 11.06 -3.15
C ASP A 33 15.13 9.54 -3.20
N LYS A 34 16.30 8.88 -3.09
CA LYS A 34 16.42 7.41 -3.08
C LYS A 34 15.47 6.74 -2.07
N SER A 35 15.26 7.37 -0.92
CA SER A 35 14.37 6.86 0.13
C SER A 35 12.90 6.94 -0.26
N TRP A 36 12.49 8.02 -0.93
CA TRP A 36 11.14 8.10 -1.49
C TRP A 36 10.95 7.14 -2.66
N LYS A 37 11.94 7.02 -3.55
CA LYS A 37 11.94 6.04 -4.63
C LYS A 37 11.76 4.60 -4.11
N SER A 38 12.46 4.24 -3.03
CA SER A 38 12.30 2.94 -2.38
C SER A 38 10.86 2.71 -1.88
N VAL A 39 10.21 3.73 -1.30
CA VAL A 39 8.79 3.65 -0.92
C VAL A 39 7.90 3.40 -2.14
N GLN A 40 8.14 4.12 -3.25
CA GLN A 40 7.38 3.92 -4.49
C GLN A 40 7.56 2.49 -5.03
N ASP A 41 8.79 1.97 -5.01
CA ASP A 41 9.10 0.62 -5.50
C ASP A 41 8.41 -0.45 -4.67
N ILE A 42 8.38 -0.28 -3.34
CA ILE A 42 7.65 -1.18 -2.44
C ILE A 42 6.15 -1.18 -2.77
N ILE A 43 5.52 -0.01 -2.89
CA ILE A 43 4.09 0.10 -3.19
C ILE A 43 3.77 -0.49 -4.58
N GLN A 44 4.60 -0.21 -5.58
CA GLN A 44 4.44 -0.79 -6.92
C GLN A 44 4.61 -2.32 -6.90
N ALA A 45 5.55 -2.85 -6.13
CA ALA A 45 5.69 -4.29 -5.94
C ALA A 45 4.44 -4.90 -5.33
N MET A 46 3.88 -4.27 -4.28
CA MET A 46 2.64 -4.73 -3.66
C MET A 46 1.46 -4.79 -4.63
N THR A 47 1.34 -3.84 -5.57
CA THR A 47 0.27 -3.87 -6.60
C THR A 47 0.40 -4.98 -7.64
N ARG A 48 1.62 -5.50 -7.85
CA ARG A 48 1.88 -6.54 -8.87
C ARG A 48 1.67 -7.96 -8.34
N ILE A 49 1.65 -8.13 -7.02
CA ILE A 49 1.51 -9.44 -6.40
C ILE A 49 0.04 -9.84 -6.45
N SER A 50 -0.28 -10.81 -7.32
CA SER A 50 -1.55 -11.53 -7.23
C SER A 50 -1.59 -12.31 -5.91
N LEU A 51 -2.63 -12.12 -5.11
CA LEU A 51 -2.83 -12.85 -3.84
C LEU A 51 -3.53 -14.20 -4.03
N GLN A 52 -3.92 -14.51 -5.27
CA GLN A 52 -4.51 -15.79 -5.67
C GLN A 52 -3.51 -16.60 -6.50
N VAL A 53 -3.61 -17.91 -6.41
CA VAL A 53 -2.88 -18.89 -7.23
C VAL A 53 -3.89 -19.51 -8.18
N THR A 54 -3.70 -19.28 -9.47
CA THR A 54 -4.35 -20.04 -10.55
C THR A 54 -3.43 -21.17 -10.95
N ASN A 55 -3.84 -22.42 -10.69
CA ASN A 55 -3.16 -23.57 -11.25
C ASN A 55 -3.65 -23.71 -12.70
N GLU A 56 -2.83 -23.29 -13.67
CA GLU A 56 -3.04 -23.68 -15.06
C GLU A 56 -2.67 -25.17 -15.17
N SER A 57 -3.64 -25.98 -15.58
CA SER A 57 -3.45 -27.39 -15.89
C SER A 57 -2.40 -27.50 -16.98
N THR A 58 -1.20 -27.98 -16.64
CA THR A 58 -0.16 -28.27 -17.64
C THR A 58 -0.57 -29.57 -18.36
N ASP A 59 -1.44 -29.45 -19.36
CA ASP A 59 -1.74 -30.56 -20.27
C ASP A 59 -0.55 -30.76 -21.21
N GLY A 60 0.29 -31.70 -20.85
CA GLY A 60 1.35 -32.22 -21.70
C GLY A 60 1.56 -33.69 -21.37
N ASP A 61 0.76 -34.58 -21.99
CA ASP A 61 1.26 -35.64 -22.88
C ASP A 61 0.15 -36.68 -23.19
N SER A 62 0.24 -37.19 -24.40
CA SER A 62 -0.55 -38.13 -25.20
C SER A 62 -1.22 -39.36 -24.54
N GLY A 63 -2.39 -39.71 -25.08
CA GLY A 63 -2.99 -41.04 -24.95
C GLY A 63 -4.50 -41.06 -25.21
N ASP A 64 -4.93 -41.70 -26.30
CA ASP A 64 -6.31 -42.00 -26.64
C ASP A 64 -7.07 -42.72 -25.50
N ASP A 65 -8.38 -42.51 -25.48
CA ASP A 65 -9.44 -43.21 -24.73
C ASP A 65 -9.50 -42.99 -23.20
N ASP A 66 -10.44 -42.16 -22.70
CA ASP A 66 -11.45 -42.52 -21.70
C ASP A 66 -12.30 -41.30 -21.28
N ASP A 67 -13.58 -41.56 -20.99
CA ASP A 67 -14.64 -40.62 -20.63
C ASP A 67 -14.48 -40.17 -19.15
N GLY A 68 -14.08 -38.92 -18.86
CA GLY A 68 -13.96 -38.49 -17.46
C GLY A 68 -13.41 -37.09 -17.19
N ASP A 69 -14.33 -36.19 -16.85
CA ASP A 69 -14.18 -34.98 -16.01
C ASP A 69 -12.99 -34.05 -16.30
N VAL A 70 -13.28 -32.96 -17.05
CA VAL A 70 -12.31 -31.90 -17.35
C VAL A 70 -11.89 -31.19 -16.05
N PRO A 71 -10.58 -31.12 -15.71
CA PRO A 71 -10.13 -30.45 -14.49
C PRO A 71 -10.47 -28.96 -14.51
N HIS A 72 -11.45 -28.54 -13.71
CA HIS A 72 -11.73 -27.12 -13.51
C HIS A 72 -10.58 -26.44 -12.73
N PRO A 73 -10.13 -25.24 -13.15
CA PRO A 73 -9.03 -24.54 -12.48
C PRO A 73 -9.41 -24.15 -11.05
N VAL A 74 -8.77 -24.80 -10.07
CA VAL A 74 -8.96 -24.50 -8.65
C VAL A 74 -8.12 -23.28 -8.28
N THR A 75 -8.78 -22.15 -8.02
CA THR A 75 -8.12 -20.94 -7.53
C THR A 75 -7.92 -21.03 -6.02
N THR A 76 -6.68 -21.03 -5.55
CA THR A 76 -6.37 -21.08 -4.10
C THR A 76 -5.72 -19.78 -3.63
N SER A 77 -5.88 -19.41 -2.35
CA SER A 77 -5.22 -18.22 -1.81
C SER A 77 -3.73 -18.48 -1.59
N LYS A 78 -2.87 -17.51 -1.93
CA LYS A 78 -1.46 -17.55 -1.54
C LYS A 78 -1.31 -17.56 -0.02
N THR A 79 -0.16 -18.06 0.44
CA THR A 79 0.29 -17.92 1.83
C THR A 79 1.16 -16.67 1.99
N LYS A 80 1.28 -16.13 3.22
CA LYS A 80 2.19 -15.00 3.50
C LYS A 80 3.64 -15.30 3.13
N ARG A 81 4.07 -16.57 3.22
CA ARG A 81 5.41 -17.02 2.82
C ARG A 81 5.65 -16.88 1.32
N MET A 82 4.64 -17.19 0.49
CA MET A 82 4.74 -17.01 -0.96
C MET A 82 4.84 -15.52 -1.32
N VAL A 83 4.04 -14.68 -0.65
CA VAL A 83 4.11 -13.23 -0.84
C VAL A 83 5.48 -12.66 -0.41
N ASP A 84 6.08 -13.13 0.70
CA ASP A 84 7.44 -12.72 1.09
C ASP A 84 8.49 -13.07 0.02
N LEU A 85 8.39 -14.26 -0.59
CA LEU A 85 9.31 -14.69 -1.64
C LEU A 85 9.25 -13.78 -2.86
N GLU A 86 8.04 -13.36 -3.28
CA GLU A 86 7.85 -12.43 -4.39
C GLU A 86 8.38 -11.02 -4.03
N LEU A 87 8.08 -10.53 -2.81
CA LEU A 87 8.54 -9.22 -2.34
C LEU A 87 10.07 -9.12 -2.26
N ARG A 88 10.78 -10.23 -1.98
CA ARG A 88 12.24 -10.26 -1.85
C ARG A 88 12.99 -9.73 -3.07
N SER A 89 12.40 -9.85 -4.26
CA SER A 89 13.01 -9.35 -5.50
C SER A 89 13.13 -7.82 -5.55
N VAL A 90 12.28 -7.09 -4.82
CA VAL A 90 12.24 -5.61 -4.80
C VAL A 90 12.64 -5.05 -3.43
N VAL A 91 12.28 -5.74 -2.36
CA VAL A 91 12.48 -5.30 -0.97
C VAL A 91 13.53 -6.21 -0.34
N GLU A 92 14.80 -5.81 -0.41
CA GLU A 92 15.92 -6.63 0.07
C GLU A 92 15.94 -6.79 1.60
N ASP A 93 15.58 -5.74 2.34
CA ASP A 93 15.61 -5.73 3.80
C ASP A 93 14.47 -6.59 4.39
N PRO A 94 14.80 -7.67 5.15
CA PRO A 94 13.81 -8.53 5.77
C PRO A 94 12.92 -7.81 6.79
N ALA A 95 13.42 -6.79 7.48
CA ALA A 95 12.63 -6.02 8.44
C ALA A 95 11.56 -5.17 7.72
N VAL A 96 11.92 -4.58 6.58
CA VAL A 96 10.95 -3.83 5.73
C VAL A 96 9.92 -4.78 5.14
N ARG A 97 10.32 -5.97 4.65
CA ARG A 97 9.36 -6.99 4.20
C ARG A 97 8.41 -7.43 5.31
N ALA A 98 8.94 -7.74 6.50
CA ALA A 98 8.12 -8.11 7.64
C ALA A 98 7.10 -7.01 7.97
N PHE A 99 7.51 -5.74 7.94
CA PHE A 99 6.63 -4.60 8.10
C PHE A 99 5.53 -4.54 7.02
N VAL A 100 5.88 -4.71 5.74
CA VAL A 100 4.89 -4.76 4.64
C VAL A 100 3.87 -5.88 4.87
N LEU A 101 4.31 -7.07 5.27
CA LEU A 101 3.43 -8.23 5.52
C LEU A 101 2.47 -8.06 6.71
N THR A 102 2.69 -7.06 7.59
CA THR A 102 1.70 -6.68 8.62
C THR A 102 0.41 -6.12 8.02
N ASN A 103 0.48 -5.60 6.79
CA ASN A 103 -0.65 -5.11 6.02
C ASN A 103 -1.41 -6.23 5.29
N LEU A 104 -1.00 -7.51 5.41
CA LEU A 104 -1.80 -8.64 4.93
C LEU A 104 -2.71 -9.19 6.03
N GLU A 105 -3.97 -9.40 5.68
CA GLU A 105 -4.93 -10.11 6.50
C GLU A 105 -5.61 -11.25 5.75
N THR A 106 -6.08 -12.23 6.51
CA THR A 106 -6.87 -13.35 6.00
C THR A 106 -8.34 -13.07 6.26
N VAL A 107 -9.15 -13.12 5.21
CA VAL A 107 -10.60 -12.95 5.25
C VAL A 107 -11.25 -14.25 4.80
N THR A 108 -12.32 -14.65 5.46
CA THR A 108 -13.09 -15.83 5.06
C THR A 108 -14.22 -15.43 4.14
N VAL A 109 -14.26 -16.01 2.93
CA VAL A 109 -15.36 -15.81 1.98
C VAL A 109 -16.20 -17.08 1.94
N ALA A 110 -17.52 -16.91 1.99
CA ALA A 110 -18.48 -17.98 1.78
C ALA A 110 -18.67 -18.16 0.27
N THR A 111 -18.35 -19.33 -0.26
CA THR A 111 -18.67 -19.70 -1.63
C THR A 111 -19.85 -20.68 -1.62
N THR A 112 -20.88 -20.34 -2.39
CA THR A 112 -21.97 -21.25 -2.76
C THR A 112 -21.58 -21.89 -4.09
N ASN A 113 -21.20 -23.16 -4.07
CA ASN A 113 -21.05 -23.90 -5.31
C ASN A 113 -22.45 -24.07 -5.91
N HIS A 114 -22.65 -23.55 -7.12
CA HIS A 114 -23.81 -23.90 -7.92
C HIS A 114 -23.50 -25.28 -8.52
N GLU A 115 -23.74 -26.35 -7.76
CA GLU A 115 -23.64 -27.70 -8.30
C GLU A 115 -24.72 -27.86 -9.38
N ASP A 116 -24.28 -28.32 -10.55
CA ASP A 116 -25.14 -28.53 -11.71
C ASP A 116 -26.21 -29.57 -11.36
N HIS A 117 -27.43 -29.28 -11.79
CA HIS A 117 -28.63 -30.05 -11.46
C HIS A 117 -28.50 -31.53 -11.84
N THR A 118 -28.32 -32.44 -10.87
CA THR A 118 -28.91 -33.79 -10.88
C THR A 118 -28.71 -34.50 -9.53
N THR A 119 -29.52 -34.17 -8.53
CA THR A 119 -30.11 -35.10 -7.52
C THR A 119 -30.71 -34.31 -6.35
N ASN A 120 -31.90 -34.73 -5.91
CA ASN A 120 -32.80 -34.00 -5.01
C ASN A 120 -32.40 -34.05 -3.51
N ASP A 121 -31.15 -33.75 -3.16
CA ASP A 121 -30.74 -33.64 -1.74
C ASP A 121 -30.24 -32.22 -1.41
N SER A 122 -31.17 -31.35 -1.06
CA SER A 122 -31.00 -29.89 -0.99
C SER A 122 -30.34 -29.38 0.31
N SER A 123 -29.24 -29.99 0.75
CA SER A 123 -28.38 -29.37 1.78
C SER A 123 -27.34 -28.47 1.11
N ASN A 124 -27.66 -27.19 0.98
CA ASN A 124 -26.79 -26.18 0.38
C ASN A 124 -25.48 -26.03 1.19
N LYS A 125 -24.41 -26.72 0.77
CA LYS A 125 -23.16 -26.81 1.53
C LYS A 125 -22.30 -25.56 1.30
N THR A 126 -22.45 -24.56 2.16
CA THR A 126 -21.59 -23.36 2.12
C THR A 126 -20.17 -23.71 2.54
N THR A 127 -19.19 -23.50 1.64
CA THR A 127 -17.77 -23.68 1.96
C THR A 127 -17.15 -22.33 2.32
N LYS A 128 -16.40 -22.29 3.42
CA LYS A 128 -15.69 -21.09 3.89
C LYS A 128 -14.23 -21.17 3.49
N ILE A 129 -13.78 -20.29 2.58
CA ILE A 129 -12.41 -20.30 2.06
C ILE A 129 -11.65 -19.08 2.61
N PRO A 130 -10.48 -19.27 3.26
CA PRO A 130 -9.63 -18.17 3.66
C PRO A 130 -8.89 -17.58 2.45
N ILE A 131 -9.01 -16.27 2.25
CA ILE A 131 -8.31 -15.49 1.21
C ILE A 131 -7.43 -14.41 1.85
N LEU A 132 -6.28 -14.12 1.24
CA LEU A 132 -5.46 -12.98 1.62
C LEU A 132 -5.94 -11.69 0.94
N ARG A 133 -5.91 -10.59 1.69
CA ARG A 133 -6.06 -9.23 1.14
C ARG A 133 -5.13 -8.23 1.82
N TRP A 134 -4.84 -7.13 1.15
CA TRP A 134 -4.20 -5.97 1.76
C TRP A 134 -5.21 -5.20 2.61
N LYS A 135 -4.80 -4.79 3.82
CA LYS A 135 -5.59 -3.95 4.75
C LYS A 135 -5.75 -2.52 4.25
N ILE A 136 -4.83 -2.08 3.41
CA ILE A 136 -4.77 -0.74 2.85
C ILE A 136 -5.08 -0.79 1.36
N PRO A 137 -5.69 0.26 0.78
CA PRO A 137 -6.00 0.32 -0.64
C PRO A 137 -4.73 0.62 -1.46
N VAL A 138 -3.91 -0.42 -1.67
CA VAL A 138 -2.57 -0.29 -2.29
C VAL A 138 -2.66 0.33 -3.68
N GLU A 139 -3.68 -0.01 -4.45
CA GLU A 139 -3.90 0.46 -5.82
C GLU A 139 -4.13 1.98 -5.85
N VAL A 140 -4.97 2.48 -4.93
CA VAL A 140 -5.24 3.92 -4.79
C VAL A 140 -3.98 4.65 -4.31
N ILE A 141 -3.26 4.07 -3.35
CA ILE A 141 -2.01 4.66 -2.86
C ILE A 141 -0.99 4.76 -4.00
N ALA A 142 -0.86 3.71 -4.81
CA ALA A 142 0.06 3.68 -5.96
C ALA A 142 -0.26 4.79 -6.97
N GLN A 143 -1.54 4.99 -7.29
CA GLN A 143 -1.99 6.06 -8.18
C GLN A 143 -1.72 7.46 -7.63
N GLN A 144 -1.70 7.61 -6.30
CA GLN A 144 -1.54 8.90 -5.62
C GLN A 144 -0.11 9.17 -5.13
N LEU A 145 0.87 8.31 -5.43
CA LEU A 145 2.25 8.46 -4.96
C LEU A 145 2.84 9.83 -5.32
N ASP A 146 2.58 10.35 -6.52
CA ASP A 146 3.11 11.66 -6.93
C ASP A 146 2.54 12.81 -6.07
N THR A 147 1.24 12.76 -5.74
CA THR A 147 0.59 13.73 -4.87
C THR A 147 1.09 13.61 -3.42
N LEU A 148 1.22 12.38 -2.92
CA LEU A 148 1.74 12.10 -1.57
C LEU A 148 3.20 12.53 -1.40
N ALA A 149 3.97 12.54 -2.49
CA ALA A 149 5.34 13.03 -2.51
C ALA A 149 5.41 14.54 -2.27
N GLY A 150 4.39 15.29 -2.69
CA GLY A 150 4.29 16.75 -2.56
C GLY A 150 3.91 17.24 -1.17
N PHE A 151 3.80 18.56 -1.05
CA PHE A 151 3.12 19.25 0.04
C PHE A 151 2.42 20.49 -0.51
N ASP A 152 1.62 20.25 -1.55
CA ASP A 152 1.05 21.27 -2.42
C ASP A 152 -0.41 21.51 -2.01
N LEU A 153 -0.65 22.39 -1.03
CA LEU A 153 -1.99 22.63 -0.49
C LEU A 153 -2.76 23.64 -1.38
N PRO A 154 -3.96 23.29 -1.88
CA PRO A 154 -4.70 24.11 -2.85
C PRO A 154 -4.97 25.54 -2.37
N SER A 155 -5.37 25.69 -1.10
CA SER A 155 -5.73 26.98 -0.49
C SER A 155 -4.58 27.99 -0.44
N PHE A 156 -3.33 27.53 -0.60
CA PHE A 156 -2.13 28.35 -0.50
C PHE A 156 -1.36 28.46 -1.82
N SER A 157 -1.79 27.75 -2.86
CA SER A 157 -1.18 27.79 -4.19
C SER A 157 -1.73 28.90 -5.09
N SER A 158 -2.84 29.55 -4.73
CA SER A 158 -3.56 30.51 -5.57
C SER A 158 -3.33 31.99 -5.23
N SER A 159 -2.62 32.29 -4.14
CA SER A 159 -2.24 33.66 -3.82
C SER A 159 -0.88 33.97 -4.44
N SER A 160 -0.84 34.95 -5.35
CA SER A 160 0.36 35.56 -5.94
C SER A 160 1.30 36.25 -4.94
N SER A 161 1.07 36.08 -3.64
CA SER A 161 1.97 36.50 -2.56
C SER A 161 3.03 35.44 -2.32
N THR A 162 4.29 35.88 -2.29
CA THR A 162 5.51 35.11 -1.97
C THR A 162 5.55 34.46 -0.58
N ASN A 163 4.44 34.46 0.16
CA ASN A 163 4.39 33.92 1.51
C ASN A 163 4.09 32.43 1.45
N THR A 164 5.08 31.62 1.77
CA THR A 164 4.89 30.21 2.12
C THR A 164 3.90 30.10 3.27
N PRO A 165 2.92 29.18 3.20
CA PRO A 165 1.96 28.99 4.29
C PRO A 165 2.69 28.60 5.58
N SER A 166 2.43 29.35 6.64
CA SER A 166 2.96 29.10 7.98
C SER A 166 1.83 28.85 8.96
N TYR A 167 2.06 27.91 9.88
CA TYR A 167 1.15 27.55 10.94
C TYR A 167 1.40 28.47 12.15
N PRO A 168 0.40 29.23 12.61
CA PRO A 168 0.59 30.22 13.66
C PRO A 168 0.75 29.64 15.07
N GLY A 169 0.45 28.35 15.26
CA GLY A 169 0.55 27.67 16.55
C GLY A 169 1.90 27.00 16.79
N ASP A 170 2.09 26.46 17.99
CA ASP A 170 3.33 25.79 18.35
C ASP A 170 3.56 24.52 17.52
N ALA A 171 4.71 24.46 16.84
CA ALA A 171 5.16 23.30 16.09
C ALA A 171 6.53 22.82 16.59
N PHE A 172 6.63 21.52 16.90
CA PHE A 172 7.85 20.87 17.32
C PHE A 172 8.25 19.77 16.35
N PHE A 173 9.40 19.93 15.70
CA PHE A 173 9.95 18.97 14.73
C PHE A 173 11.04 18.13 15.38
N ILE A 174 10.92 16.81 15.24
CA ILE A 174 11.96 15.85 15.66
C ILE A 174 12.36 15.05 14.42
N HIS A 175 13.64 15.00 14.10
CA HIS A 175 14.15 14.15 13.01
C HIS A 175 15.30 13.28 13.51
N GLY A 176 15.51 12.15 12.84
CA GLY A 176 16.64 11.28 13.16
C GLY A 176 17.98 11.94 12.78
N GLY A 177 19.04 11.63 13.53
CA GLY A 177 20.41 12.06 13.17
C GLY A 177 20.91 11.50 11.84
N GLN A 178 20.31 10.40 11.37
CA GLN A 178 20.54 9.79 10.05
C GLN A 178 19.23 9.73 9.25
N SER A 179 18.43 10.79 9.33
CA SER A 179 17.13 10.84 8.65
C SER A 179 17.28 10.63 7.15
N ARG A 180 16.39 9.79 6.61
CA ARG A 180 16.27 9.53 5.18
C ARG A 180 15.30 10.48 4.48
N PHE A 181 14.50 11.23 5.25
CA PHE A 181 13.40 12.06 4.76
C PHE A 181 13.53 13.54 5.14
N VAL A 182 14.37 13.87 6.11
CA VAL A 182 14.71 15.24 6.51
C VAL A 182 16.19 15.46 6.25
N ARG A 183 16.49 16.39 5.32
CA ARG A 183 17.85 16.76 4.93
C ARG A 183 18.16 18.16 5.41
N HIS A 184 19.44 18.52 5.45
CA HIS A 184 19.85 19.88 5.82
C HIS A 184 19.21 20.95 4.93
N SER A 185 19.03 20.67 3.64
CA SER A 185 18.34 21.55 2.68
C SER A 185 16.86 21.79 3.00
N HIS A 186 16.26 21.04 3.93
CA HIS A 186 14.87 21.23 4.35
C HIS A 186 14.75 22.12 5.59
N MET A 187 15.86 22.47 6.25
CA MET A 187 15.85 23.17 7.54
C MET A 187 15.21 24.55 7.42
N ASP A 188 15.51 25.30 6.36
CA ASP A 188 14.90 26.61 6.14
C ASP A 188 13.39 26.50 5.96
N THR A 189 12.91 25.52 5.19
CA THR A 189 11.46 25.30 5.02
C THR A 189 10.79 24.86 6.34
N ILE A 190 11.48 24.09 7.18
CA ILE A 190 10.97 23.68 8.49
C ILE A 190 10.90 24.87 9.45
N ALA A 191 11.91 25.75 9.44
CA ALA A 191 11.96 26.92 10.31
C ALA A 191 10.89 27.97 9.99
N HIS A 192 10.41 28.00 8.74
CA HIS A 192 9.35 28.91 8.28
C HIS A 192 7.96 28.25 8.21
N PHE A 193 7.83 27.00 8.64
CA PHE A 193 6.53 26.34 8.78
C PHE A 193 5.83 26.84 10.04
#